data_AF-A0A1M4SC14-F1
#
_entry.id   AF-A0A1M4SC14-F1
#
_cell.length_a   1.000
_cell.length_b   1.000
_cell.length_c   1.000
_cell.angle_alpha   90.00
_cell.angle_beta   90.00
_cell.angle_gamma   90.00
#
_symmetry.space_group_name_H-M   'P 1'
#
loop_
_entity.id
_entity.type
_entity.pdbx_description
1 polymer ?
#
loop_
_entity_poly.entity_id
_entity_poly.type
_entity_poly.pdbx_seq_one_letter_code
_entity_poly.pdbx_strand_id
1 'polypeptide(L)'
;MFTEAYNNKKYNKGFTLIELIIVVPLIAIIFLIAYNIIFVSNKSFFSTKNKFSTYEDIRIFEINIQKEANQARKATKNQDVMEKISGKELHIYTDVNGDNIPEIVRYRIVNKELIRDVKYPILKANSNEFPYVYNSSWSDEKTVLKNVKDIDFIEDIENIRKQDNNIITKDIKDYRKKATLKFSINDDSKTGKIDLTIVLVTKSRAEAY
;
A
#
# COMPACT_ATOMS: atom_id res chain seq x y z
N MET A 1 -18.91 -86.33 36.39
CA MET A 1 -19.36 -84.97 36.76
C MET A 1 -18.31 -84.01 36.24
N PHE A 2 -18.68 -83.28 35.18
CA PHE A 2 -18.02 -82.14 34.52
C PHE A 2 -16.49 -82.10 34.41
N THR A 3 -15.98 -82.48 33.25
CA THR A 3 -14.77 -81.87 32.65
C THR A 3 -15.15 -81.28 31.30
N GLU A 4 -15.72 -80.07 31.33
CA GLU A 4 -15.80 -79.20 30.15
C GLU A 4 -14.38 -78.78 29.78
N ALA A 5 -13.77 -79.52 28.85
CA ALA A 5 -12.64 -79.00 28.09
C ALA A 5 -13.17 -77.96 27.10
N TYR A 6 -13.35 -76.72 27.59
CA TYR A 6 -13.63 -75.56 26.75
C TYR A 6 -12.43 -75.32 25.85
N ASN A 7 -12.49 -75.91 24.65
CA ASN A 7 -11.50 -75.75 23.60
C ASN A 7 -11.51 -74.29 23.13
N ASN A 8 -10.72 -73.46 23.82
CA ASN A 8 -10.48 -72.08 23.45
C ASN A 8 -9.55 -72.07 22.22
N LYS A 9 -10.11 -72.35 21.04
CA LYS A 9 -9.44 -72.08 19.76
C LYS A 9 -9.27 -70.57 19.65
N LYS A 10 -8.15 -70.05 20.14
CA LYS A 10 -7.62 -68.76 19.72
C LYS A 10 -7.36 -68.83 18.23
N TYR A 11 -8.32 -68.38 17.43
CA TYR A 11 -8.10 -68.10 16.02
C TYR A 11 -7.14 -66.90 15.94
N ASN A 12 -5.83 -67.18 15.94
CA ASN A 12 -4.85 -66.22 15.44
C ASN A 12 -5.09 -66.11 13.93
N LYS A 13 -6.05 -65.26 13.54
CA LYS A 13 -6.31 -64.93 12.14
C LYS A 13 -5.16 -64.04 11.69
N GLY A 14 -4.13 -64.65 11.08
CA GLY A 14 -3.16 -63.90 10.30
C GLY A 14 -3.89 -63.16 9.17
N PHE A 15 -3.47 -61.94 8.89
CA PHE A 15 -3.99 -61.18 7.74
C PHE A 15 -3.82 -62.02 6.49
N THR A 16 -4.90 -62.17 5.72
CA THR A 16 -4.82 -62.90 4.45
C THR A 16 -4.11 -62.01 3.42
N LEU A 17 -3.25 -62.60 2.58
CA LEU A 17 -2.52 -61.86 1.55
C LEU A 17 -3.45 -61.01 0.66
N ILE A 18 -4.67 -61.52 0.41
CA ILE A 18 -5.70 -60.84 -0.37
C ILE A 18 -6.20 -59.56 0.31
N GLU A 19 -6.31 -59.55 1.64
CA GLU A 19 -6.76 -58.41 2.42
C GLU A 19 -5.71 -57.29 2.39
N LEU A 20 -4.42 -57.64 2.45
CA LEU A 20 -3.33 -56.68 2.31
C LEU A 20 -3.32 -56.02 0.92
N ILE A 21 -3.53 -56.82 -0.14
CA ILE A 21 -3.59 -56.34 -1.54
C ILE A 21 -4.74 -55.35 -1.75
N ILE A 22 -5.83 -55.47 -0.99
CA ILE A 22 -6.98 -54.55 -1.09
C ILE A 22 -6.78 -53.30 -0.23
N VAL A 23 -6.25 -53.46 0.99
CA VAL A 23 -6.12 -52.36 1.96
C VAL A 23 -5.03 -51.36 1.55
N VAL A 24 -3.90 -51.82 1.00
CA VAL A 24 -2.79 -50.93 0.64
C VAL A 24 -3.18 -49.89 -0.44
N PRO A 25 -3.82 -50.26 -1.57
CA PRO A 25 -4.32 -49.30 -2.55
C PRO A 25 -5.37 -48.35 -1.97
N LEU A 26 -6.24 -48.85 -1.08
CA LEU A 26 -7.27 -48.03 -0.44
C LEU A 26 -6.64 -46.92 0.41
N ILE A 27 -5.62 -47.27 1.21
CA ILE A 27 -4.84 -46.31 1.99
C ILE A 27 -4.12 -45.31 1.09
N ALA A 28 -3.53 -45.77 -0.03
CA ALA A 28 -2.87 -44.88 -0.99
C ALA A 28 -3.85 -43.87 -1.61
N ILE A 29 -5.07 -44.28 -1.94
CA ILE A 29 -6.13 -43.38 -2.43
C ILE A 29 -6.48 -42.33 -1.37
N ILE A 30 -6.64 -42.74 -0.11
CA ILE A 30 -6.92 -41.80 0.98
C ILE A 30 -5.79 -40.77 1.13
N PHE A 31 -4.52 -41.21 1.09
CA PHE A 31 -3.39 -40.29 1.15
C PHE A 31 -3.33 -39.35 -0.06
N LEU A 32 -3.67 -39.83 -1.26
CA LEU A 32 -3.73 -38.99 -2.45
C LEU A 32 -4.81 -37.90 -2.32
N ILE A 33 -5.98 -38.25 -1.80
CA ILE A 33 -7.06 -37.29 -1.55
C ILE A 33 -6.61 -36.26 -0.50
N ALA A 34 -6.06 -36.72 0.63
CA ALA A 34 -5.57 -35.85 1.70
C ALA A 34 -4.48 -34.90 1.20
N TYR A 35 -3.53 -35.40 0.42
CA TYR A 35 -2.46 -34.58 -0.19
C TYR A 35 -3.03 -33.48 -1.09
N ASN A 36 -3.99 -33.83 -1.95
CA ASN A 36 -4.63 -32.84 -2.83
C ASN A 36 -5.36 -31.75 -2.04
N ILE A 37 -6.10 -32.13 -0.99
CA ILE A 37 -6.78 -31.16 -0.12
C ILE A 37 -5.78 -30.22 0.54
N ILE A 38 -4.68 -30.76 1.11
CA ILE A 38 -3.64 -29.95 1.75
C ILE A 38 -2.97 -29.02 0.73
N PHE A 39 -2.63 -29.52 -0.45
CA PHE A 39 -1.97 -28.75 -1.49
C PHE A 39 -2.84 -27.59 -2.00
N VAL A 40 -4.10 -27.89 -2.32
CA VAL A 40 -5.08 -26.88 -2.76
C VAL A 40 -5.34 -25.85 -1.67
N SER A 41 -5.49 -26.30 -0.41
CA SER A 41 -5.70 -25.41 0.73
C SER A 41 -4.51 -24.48 0.92
N ASN A 42 -3.29 -25.01 0.97
CA ASN A 42 -2.08 -24.20 1.13
C ASN A 42 -1.94 -23.17 0.01
N LYS A 43 -2.10 -23.59 -1.24
CA LYS A 43 -2.04 -22.69 -2.40
C LYS A 43 -3.08 -21.57 -2.32
N SER A 44 -4.29 -21.88 -1.86
CA SER A 44 -5.36 -20.90 -1.68
C SER A 44 -5.06 -19.93 -0.53
N PHE A 45 -4.57 -20.44 0.61
CA PHE A 45 -4.18 -19.61 1.75
C PHE A 45 -3.05 -18.63 1.41
N PHE A 46 -2.00 -19.08 0.70
CA PHE A 46 -0.91 -18.20 0.29
C PHE A 46 -1.37 -17.13 -0.70
N SER A 47 -2.23 -17.49 -1.66
CA SER A 47 -2.82 -16.52 -2.62
C SER A 47 -3.65 -15.45 -1.91
N THR A 48 -4.52 -15.85 -0.97
CA THR A 48 -5.35 -14.91 -0.19
C THR A 48 -4.51 -14.01 0.71
N LYS A 49 -3.46 -14.55 1.34
CA LYS A 49 -2.57 -13.76 2.21
C LYS A 49 -1.85 -12.63 1.46
N ASN A 50 -1.32 -12.91 0.27
CA ASN A 50 -0.63 -11.90 -0.54
C ASN A 50 -1.58 -10.83 -1.08
N LYS A 51 -2.84 -11.20 -1.38
CA LYS A 51 -3.88 -10.22 -1.74
C LYS A 51 -4.18 -9.28 -0.58
N PHE A 52 -4.39 -9.85 0.61
CA PHE A 52 -4.69 -9.06 1.81
C PHE A 52 -3.58 -8.03 2.11
N SER A 53 -2.30 -8.42 2.01
CA SER A 53 -1.20 -7.49 2.23
C SER A 53 -1.18 -6.34 1.22
N THR A 54 -1.45 -6.62 -0.06
CA THR A 54 -1.46 -5.59 -1.11
C THR A 54 -2.56 -4.54 -0.88
N TYR A 55 -3.77 -4.96 -0.51
CA TYR A 55 -4.85 -4.02 -0.19
C TYR A 55 -4.57 -3.19 1.07
N GLU A 56 -3.94 -3.79 2.07
CA GLU A 56 -3.57 -3.06 3.29
C GLU A 56 -2.48 -2.01 2.98
N ASP A 57 -1.48 -2.34 2.17
CA ASP A 57 -0.45 -1.40 1.72
C ASP A 57 -1.08 -0.22 0.93
N ILE A 58 -2.00 -0.50 0.00
CA ILE A 58 -2.78 0.52 -0.73
C ILE A 58 -3.53 1.43 0.23
N ARG A 59 -4.23 0.85 1.20
CA ARG A 59 -5.02 1.60 2.17
C ARG A 59 -4.15 2.49 3.04
N ILE A 60 -3.03 1.97 3.55
CA ILE A 60 -2.07 2.73 4.37
C ILE A 60 -1.49 3.87 3.54
N PHE A 61 -1.10 3.60 2.29
CA PHE A 61 -0.63 4.62 1.36
C PHE A 61 -1.67 5.73 1.17
N GLU A 62 -2.91 5.37 0.85
CA GLU A 62 -4.01 6.31 0.60
C GLU A 62 -4.28 7.22 1.81
N ILE A 63 -4.34 6.64 3.02
CA ILE A 63 -4.52 7.41 4.26
C ILE A 63 -3.37 8.39 4.47
N ASN A 64 -2.12 7.94 4.26
CA ASN A 64 -0.95 8.77 4.50
C ASN A 64 -0.86 9.93 3.50
N ILE A 65 -1.00 9.65 2.20
CA ILE A 65 -0.90 10.70 1.18
C ILE A 65 -2.07 11.70 1.28
N GLN A 66 -3.27 11.25 1.65
CA GLN A 66 -4.39 12.14 1.92
C GLN A 66 -4.13 13.00 3.16
N LYS A 67 -3.57 12.44 4.24
CA LYS A 67 -3.21 13.20 5.44
C LYS A 67 -2.19 14.29 5.10
N GLU A 68 -1.16 13.96 4.34
CA GLU A 68 -0.12 14.88 3.90
C GLU A 68 -0.67 15.98 3.00
N ALA A 69 -1.49 15.64 1.99
CA ALA A 69 -2.17 16.64 1.16
C ALA A 69 -3.05 17.57 2.00
N ASN A 70 -3.81 17.03 2.96
CA ASN A 70 -4.67 17.81 3.85
C ASN A 70 -3.89 18.72 4.80
N GLN A 71 -2.67 18.36 5.17
CA GLN A 71 -1.81 19.13 6.04
C GLN A 71 -0.92 20.12 5.29
N ALA A 72 -0.88 20.01 3.95
CA ALA A 72 -0.01 20.78 3.09
C ALA A 72 -0.15 22.29 3.30
N ARG A 73 0.99 22.98 3.27
CA ARG A 73 1.11 24.43 3.49
C ARG A 73 2.15 25.01 2.56
N LYS A 74 2.06 26.31 2.31
CA LYS A 74 3.01 26.99 1.45
C LYS A 74 4.35 27.11 2.16
N ALA A 75 5.38 26.56 1.53
CA ALA A 75 6.73 26.51 2.06
C ALA A 75 7.65 27.61 1.52
N THR A 76 7.50 27.96 0.24
CA THR A 76 8.31 29.00 -0.42
C THR A 76 7.40 29.98 -1.14
N LYS A 77 7.89 31.18 -1.47
CA LYS A 77 7.07 32.22 -2.12
C LYS A 77 6.59 31.81 -3.52
N ASN A 78 7.44 31.10 -4.26
CA ASN A 78 7.26 30.79 -5.67
C ASN A 78 6.67 29.40 -5.92
N GLN A 79 6.59 28.57 -4.88
CA GLN A 79 6.06 27.22 -4.99
C GLN A 79 4.69 27.12 -4.33
N ASP A 80 3.87 26.25 -4.87
CA ASP A 80 2.56 25.96 -4.33
C ASP A 80 2.61 24.87 -3.25
N VAL A 81 1.49 24.62 -2.59
CA VAL A 81 1.41 23.59 -1.52
C VAL A 81 1.62 22.16 -2.03
N MET A 82 1.45 21.96 -3.34
CA MET A 82 1.59 20.68 -4.03
C MET A 82 1.99 20.94 -5.48
N GLU A 83 3.02 20.23 -5.97
CA GLU A 83 3.59 20.45 -7.30
C GLU A 83 3.85 19.13 -8.02
N LYS A 84 3.47 19.08 -9.30
CA LYS A 84 3.83 18.01 -10.24
C LYS A 84 5.16 18.38 -10.86
N ILE A 85 6.24 17.72 -10.46
CA ILE A 85 7.56 17.91 -11.07
C ILE A 85 7.63 17.19 -12.42
N SER A 86 7.03 16.00 -12.49
CA SER A 86 6.86 15.22 -13.72
C SER A 86 5.65 14.29 -13.55
N GLY A 87 5.29 13.52 -14.59
CA GLY A 87 4.30 12.44 -14.44
C GLY A 87 4.67 11.36 -13.41
N LYS A 88 5.95 11.28 -13.05
CA LYS A 88 6.51 10.30 -12.12
C LYS A 88 6.80 10.86 -10.74
N GLU A 89 6.57 12.14 -10.51
CA GLU A 89 7.07 12.80 -9.31
C GLU A 89 6.13 13.90 -8.83
N LEU A 90 5.62 13.70 -7.60
CA LEU A 90 4.76 14.63 -6.89
C LEU A 90 5.50 15.14 -5.66
N HIS A 91 5.53 16.46 -5.46
CA HIS A 91 5.99 17.09 -4.22
C HIS A 91 4.79 17.63 -3.44
N ILE A 92 4.76 17.34 -2.14
CA ILE A 92 3.77 17.86 -1.20
C ILE A 92 4.53 18.55 -0.06
N TYR A 93 4.21 19.80 0.20
CA TYR A 93 4.86 20.58 1.27
C TYR A 93 4.05 20.44 2.55
N THR A 94 4.46 19.58 3.47
CA THR A 94 3.69 19.26 4.67
C THR A 94 4.60 19.08 5.87
N ASP A 95 4.06 19.39 7.05
CA ASP A 95 4.68 19.14 8.33
C ASP A 95 4.55 17.63 8.67
N VAL A 96 5.66 16.91 8.58
CA VAL A 96 5.78 15.46 8.82
C VAL A 96 6.14 15.18 10.27
N ASN A 97 6.97 16.03 10.88
CA ASN A 97 7.56 15.79 12.20
C ASN A 97 6.78 16.46 13.35
N GLY A 98 5.80 17.32 13.05
CA GLY A 98 4.97 18.05 14.00
C GLY A 98 5.58 19.34 14.55
N ASP A 99 6.64 19.87 13.95
CA ASP A 99 7.32 21.10 14.37
C ASP A 99 6.72 22.37 13.76
N ASN A 100 5.62 22.23 13.01
CA ASN A 100 4.90 23.30 12.32
C ASN A 100 5.66 23.91 11.13
N ILE A 101 6.81 23.37 10.75
CA ILE A 101 7.59 23.73 9.58
C ILE A 101 7.32 22.69 8.47
N PRO A 102 6.96 23.11 7.24
CA PRO A 102 6.70 22.16 6.17
C PRO A 102 8.00 21.53 5.65
N GLU A 103 8.07 20.20 5.63
CA GLU A 103 9.01 19.44 4.80
C GLU A 103 8.50 19.24 3.37
N ILE A 104 9.41 18.92 2.45
CA ILE A 104 9.00 18.43 1.13
C ILE A 104 8.90 16.91 1.19
N VAL A 105 7.71 16.38 1.06
CA VAL A 105 7.50 14.96 0.81
C VAL A 105 7.43 14.73 -0.68
N ARG A 106 8.28 13.84 -1.19
CA ARG A 106 8.27 13.45 -2.59
C ARG A 106 7.80 12.02 -2.74
N TYR A 107 6.86 11.85 -3.66
CA TYR A 107 6.41 10.55 -4.15
C TYR A 107 6.92 10.35 -5.57
N ARG A 108 7.65 9.26 -5.81
CA ARG A 108 8.18 8.94 -7.15
C ARG A 108 8.16 7.46 -7.48
N ILE A 109 8.01 7.15 -8.77
CA ILE A 109 8.09 5.78 -9.26
C ILE A 109 9.51 5.43 -9.68
N VAL A 110 10.06 4.37 -9.09
CA VAL A 110 11.41 3.85 -9.36
C VAL A 110 11.33 2.34 -9.42
N ASN A 111 11.82 1.72 -10.48
CA ASN A 111 11.87 0.25 -10.61
C ASN A 111 10.52 -0.46 -10.30
N LYS A 112 9.39 0.13 -10.71
CA LYS A 112 8.02 -0.36 -10.42
C LYS A 112 7.60 -0.31 -8.95
N GLU A 113 8.28 0.49 -8.15
CA GLU A 113 7.91 0.78 -6.77
C GLU A 113 7.56 2.26 -6.66
N LEU A 114 6.50 2.58 -5.91
CA LEU A 114 6.25 3.94 -5.47
C LEU A 114 7.03 4.16 -4.18
N ILE A 115 7.94 5.11 -4.24
CA ILE A 115 8.83 5.48 -3.15
C ILE A 115 8.40 6.83 -2.60
N ARG A 116 8.37 6.93 -1.28
CA ARG A 116 8.22 8.18 -0.53
C ARG A 116 9.55 8.53 0.10
N ASP A 117 10.01 9.76 -0.05
CA ASP A 117 11.15 10.31 0.66
C ASP A 117 10.86 11.75 1.13
N VAL A 118 11.63 12.23 2.09
CA VAL A 118 11.40 13.51 2.77
C VAL A 118 12.64 14.39 2.66
N LYS A 119 12.42 15.68 2.45
CA LYS A 119 13.45 16.70 2.44
C LYS A 119 13.18 17.73 3.53
N TYR A 120 14.12 17.82 4.47
CA TYR A 120 14.01 18.71 5.63
C TYR A 120 14.51 20.12 5.34
N PRO A 121 13.90 21.14 5.96
CA PRO A 121 14.37 22.52 5.90
C PRO A 121 15.73 22.67 6.60
N ILE A 122 16.54 23.62 6.12
CA ILE A 122 17.77 24.04 6.79
C ILE A 122 17.37 25.04 7.88
N LEU A 123 17.37 24.57 9.13
CA LEU A 123 17.13 25.42 10.28
C LEU A 123 18.32 26.39 10.46
N LYS A 124 18.06 27.69 10.37
CA LYS A 124 19.07 28.72 10.65
C LYS A 124 18.99 29.09 12.12
N ALA A 125 20.13 29.32 12.75
CA ALA A 125 20.25 29.59 14.19
C ALA A 125 19.33 30.72 14.72
N ASN A 126 18.90 31.67 13.86
CA ASN A 126 18.16 32.87 14.26
C ASN A 126 16.85 33.13 13.48
N SER A 127 16.37 32.22 12.62
CA SER A 127 15.06 32.39 11.97
C SER A 127 14.52 31.07 11.37
N ASN A 128 13.39 30.60 11.88
CA ASN A 128 12.56 29.56 11.25
C ASN A 128 11.36 30.20 10.53
N GLU A 129 11.62 31.29 9.84
CA GLU A 129 10.57 32.09 9.20
C GLU A 129 10.47 31.76 7.71
N PHE A 130 9.24 31.74 7.23
CA PHE A 130 8.92 31.66 5.82
C PHE A 130 9.61 32.79 5.02
N PRO A 131 10.17 32.53 3.82
CA PRO A 131 10.18 31.26 3.10
C PRO A 131 11.30 30.31 3.56
N TYR A 132 10.98 29.02 3.62
CA TYR A 132 11.93 27.99 4.02
C TYR A 132 12.91 27.65 2.90
N VAL A 133 14.14 27.32 3.29
CA VAL A 133 15.19 26.82 2.40
C VAL A 133 15.46 25.37 2.77
N TYR A 134 15.57 24.50 1.78
CA TYR A 134 15.70 23.07 1.98
C TYR A 134 17.13 22.57 1.73
N ASN A 135 17.48 21.46 2.37
CA ASN A 135 18.74 20.78 2.11
C ASN A 135 18.77 20.20 0.67
N SER A 136 19.95 19.84 0.19
CA SER A 136 20.10 19.23 -1.14
C SER A 136 19.62 17.77 -1.15
N SER A 137 19.77 17.07 -0.02
CA SER A 137 19.65 15.62 0.09
C SER A 137 18.26 15.17 0.56
N TRP A 138 17.81 14.02 0.04
CA TRP A 138 16.60 13.36 0.50
C TRP A 138 16.92 12.36 1.61
N SER A 139 15.98 12.14 2.53
CA SER A 139 16.07 11.23 3.66
C SER A 139 14.76 10.45 3.82
N ASP A 140 14.73 9.48 4.74
CA ASP A 140 13.55 8.67 5.07
C ASP A 140 12.91 7.98 3.87
N GLU A 141 13.75 7.45 2.98
CA GLU A 141 13.29 6.69 1.82
C GLU A 141 12.54 5.44 2.25
N LYS A 142 11.30 5.30 1.77
CA LYS A 142 10.43 4.17 2.07
C LYS A 142 9.62 3.78 0.83
N THR A 143 9.67 2.50 0.48
CA THR A 143 8.72 1.91 -0.48
C THR A 143 7.32 1.90 0.15
N VAL A 144 6.38 2.61 -0.49
CA VAL A 144 4.98 2.68 -0.05
C VAL A 144 4.08 1.74 -0.84
N LEU A 145 4.41 1.46 -2.10
CA LEU A 145 3.71 0.47 -2.93
C LEU A 145 4.70 -0.26 -3.83
N LYS A 146 4.43 -1.54 -4.09
CA LYS A 146 5.22 -2.41 -4.97
C LYS A 146 4.43 -2.76 -6.22
N ASN A 147 5.11 -3.25 -7.25
CA ASN A 147 4.51 -3.75 -8.49
C ASN A 147 3.63 -2.73 -9.23
N VAL A 148 3.97 -1.44 -9.13
CA VAL A 148 3.32 -0.34 -9.84
C VAL A 148 3.68 -0.44 -11.33
N LYS A 149 2.65 -0.47 -12.18
CA LYS A 149 2.82 -0.69 -13.62
C LYS A 149 3.00 0.59 -14.40
N ASP A 150 2.37 1.68 -13.93
CA ASP A 150 2.32 2.92 -14.68
C ASP A 150 3.60 3.73 -14.58
N ILE A 151 3.85 4.41 -15.69
CA ILE A 151 5.02 5.27 -15.89
C ILE A 151 4.64 6.72 -15.60
N ASP A 152 3.35 7.08 -15.60
CA ASP A 152 2.84 8.39 -15.19
C ASP A 152 1.66 8.12 -14.26
N PHE A 153 1.75 8.58 -13.01
CA PHE A 153 0.71 8.34 -12.01
C PHE A 153 -0.07 9.60 -11.64
N ILE A 154 0.28 10.76 -12.21
CA ILE A 154 -0.31 12.04 -11.86
C ILE A 154 -0.98 12.59 -13.10
N GLU A 155 -2.31 12.60 -13.14
CA GLU A 155 -3.04 13.09 -14.30
C GLU A 155 -2.94 14.63 -14.38
N ASP A 156 -3.42 15.31 -13.35
CA ASP A 156 -3.41 16.78 -13.30
C ASP A 156 -3.36 17.32 -11.86
N ILE A 157 -2.92 18.58 -11.72
CA ILE A 157 -3.00 19.38 -10.51
C ILE A 157 -3.70 20.72 -10.83
N GLU A 158 -4.92 20.87 -10.35
CA GLU A 158 -5.77 22.03 -10.60
C GLU A 158 -5.97 22.89 -9.35
N ASN A 159 -6.20 24.19 -9.56
CA ASN A 159 -6.70 25.09 -8.52
C ASN A 159 -8.21 24.91 -8.34
N ILE A 160 -8.68 24.72 -7.09
CA ILE A 160 -10.11 24.46 -6.82
C ILE A 160 -10.98 25.71 -7.00
N ARG A 161 -10.40 26.91 -6.87
CA ARG A 161 -11.08 28.17 -7.22
C ARG A 161 -10.39 28.82 -8.42
N LYS A 162 -11.13 28.98 -9.52
CA LYS A 162 -10.87 30.07 -10.46
C LYS A 162 -11.27 31.36 -9.75
N GLN A 163 -10.37 32.33 -9.73
CA GLN A 163 -10.68 33.70 -9.36
C GLN A 163 -11.73 34.18 -10.38
N ASP A 164 -12.99 34.31 -9.94
CA ASP A 164 -14.04 34.85 -10.80
C ASP A 164 -13.68 36.33 -11.01
N ASN A 165 -13.29 36.71 -12.22
CA ASN A 165 -12.84 38.07 -12.55
C ASN A 165 -13.91 39.15 -12.34
N ASN A 166 -15.14 38.78 -11.94
CA ASN A 166 -16.31 39.66 -11.90
C ASN A 166 -16.97 39.79 -10.51
N ILE A 167 -16.37 39.29 -9.42
CA ILE A 167 -16.96 39.46 -8.09
C ILE A 167 -15.94 40.13 -7.15
N ILE A 168 -16.23 41.38 -6.80
CA ILE A 168 -15.56 42.17 -5.78
C ILE A 168 -15.93 41.58 -4.41
N THR A 169 -15.39 40.41 -4.08
CA THR A 169 -15.34 39.91 -2.70
C THR A 169 -13.88 39.99 -2.25
N LYS A 170 -13.64 40.85 -1.26
CA LYS A 170 -12.36 41.01 -0.57
C LYS A 170 -11.68 39.66 -0.29
N ASP A 171 -10.53 39.46 -0.92
CA ASP A 171 -9.27 38.98 -0.33
C ASP A 171 -9.31 37.76 0.61
N ILE A 172 -9.95 36.65 0.20
CA ILE A 172 -9.56 35.34 0.75
C ILE A 172 -8.89 34.55 -0.37
N LYS A 173 -7.57 34.68 -0.46
CA LYS A 173 -6.75 33.85 -1.35
C LYS A 173 -6.96 32.38 -0.97
N ASP A 174 -7.48 31.61 -1.92
CA ASP A 174 -7.71 30.17 -1.78
C ASP A 174 -6.52 29.41 -2.36
N TYR A 175 -5.80 28.70 -1.50
CA TYR A 175 -4.58 27.97 -1.87
C TYR A 175 -4.85 26.46 -2.06
N ARG A 176 -6.12 26.07 -2.19
CA ARG A 176 -6.48 24.66 -2.36
C ARG A 176 -6.13 24.16 -3.75
N LYS A 177 -5.40 23.04 -3.76
CA LYS A 177 -5.08 22.25 -4.93
C LYS A 177 -5.87 20.97 -4.92
N LYS A 178 -6.25 20.52 -6.10
CA LYS A 178 -6.77 19.19 -6.36
C LYS A 178 -5.78 18.45 -7.26
N ALA A 179 -5.32 17.28 -6.83
CA ALA A 179 -4.53 16.39 -7.69
C ALA A 179 -5.29 15.08 -7.89
N THR A 180 -5.21 14.52 -9.09
CA THR A 180 -5.78 13.20 -9.39
C THR A 180 -4.65 12.25 -9.73
N LEU A 181 -4.49 11.22 -8.90
CA LEU A 181 -3.50 10.17 -9.08
C LEU A 181 -4.18 8.95 -9.69
N LYS A 182 -3.60 8.40 -10.76
CA LYS A 182 -4.10 7.20 -11.44
C LYS A 182 -2.96 6.23 -11.68
N PHE A 183 -3.05 5.03 -11.11
CA PHE A 183 -2.08 3.99 -11.38
C PHE A 183 -2.65 2.60 -11.09
N SER A 184 -1.93 1.60 -11.57
CA SER A 184 -2.28 0.20 -11.56
C SER A 184 -1.19 -0.60 -10.87
N ILE A 185 -1.61 -1.51 -10.00
CA ILE A 185 -0.73 -2.46 -9.33
C ILE A 185 -1.00 -3.85 -9.91
N ASN A 186 0.06 -4.58 -10.25
CA ASN A 186 -0.08 -6.00 -10.53
C ASN A 186 -0.25 -6.73 -9.19
N ASP A 187 -1.36 -7.41 -9.02
CA ASP A 187 -1.52 -8.41 -7.99
C ASP A 187 -0.69 -9.64 -8.40
N ASP A 188 0.01 -10.27 -7.45
CA ASP A 188 0.83 -11.47 -7.70
C ASP A 188 -0.02 -12.68 -8.14
N SER A 189 -1.35 -12.56 -8.11
CA SER A 189 -2.26 -13.51 -8.76
C SER A 189 -2.27 -13.32 -10.28
N LYS A 190 -2.13 -14.42 -11.03
CA LYS A 190 -1.89 -14.50 -12.51
C LYS A 190 -2.75 -13.63 -13.45
N THR A 191 -3.76 -12.91 -12.95
CA THR A 191 -4.70 -12.09 -13.75
C THR A 191 -5.16 -10.81 -13.04
N GLY A 192 -4.75 -10.56 -11.79
CA GLY A 192 -5.26 -9.44 -11.01
C GLY A 192 -4.54 -8.14 -11.34
N LYS A 193 -5.26 -7.17 -11.89
CA LYS A 193 -4.83 -5.77 -11.96
C LYS A 193 -5.70 -4.99 -10.99
N ILE A 194 -5.08 -4.20 -10.12
CA ILE A 194 -5.79 -3.28 -9.22
C ILE A 194 -5.61 -1.89 -9.79
N ASP A 195 -6.69 -1.28 -10.27
CA ASP A 195 -6.69 0.09 -10.77
C ASP A 195 -7.10 1.05 -9.65
N LEU A 196 -6.27 2.06 -9.41
CA LEU A 196 -6.43 3.01 -8.33
C LEU A 196 -6.59 4.41 -8.91
N THR A 197 -7.61 5.13 -8.42
CA THR A 197 -7.79 6.56 -8.68
C THR A 197 -7.95 7.25 -7.34
N ILE A 198 -6.97 8.08 -6.98
CA ILE A 198 -6.94 8.81 -5.70
C ILE A 198 -7.06 10.29 -6.00
N VAL A 199 -8.04 10.95 -5.39
CA VAL A 199 -8.21 12.39 -5.49
C VAL A 199 -7.69 13.03 -4.22
N LEU A 200 -6.65 13.83 -4.34
CA LEU A 200 -6.07 14.61 -3.25
C LEU A 200 -6.63 16.02 -3.29
N VAL A 201 -6.98 16.55 -2.12
CA VAL A 201 -7.41 17.93 -1.95
C VAL A 201 -6.63 18.52 -0.79
N THR A 202 -5.94 19.64 -1.03
CA THR A 202 -5.28 20.38 0.05
C THR A 202 -6.26 21.28 0.78
N LYS A 203 -5.96 21.63 2.03
CA LYS A 203 -6.71 22.65 2.77
C LYS A 203 -6.26 24.05 2.36
N SER A 204 -7.16 25.02 2.47
CA SER A 204 -6.84 26.42 2.18
C SER A 204 -5.93 26.97 3.28
N ARG A 205 -4.61 26.81 3.12
CA ARG A 205 -3.60 27.29 4.06
C ARG A 205 -2.64 28.20 3.30
N ALA A 206 -2.57 29.46 3.74
CA ALA A 206 -1.85 30.51 3.03
C ALA A 206 -0.34 30.37 3.13
N GLU A 207 0.20 30.35 4.34
CA GLU A 207 1.63 30.37 4.65
C GLU A 207 1.84 29.55 5.94
N ALA A 208 2.96 28.83 6.03
CA ALA A 208 3.40 28.25 7.29
C ALA A 208 4.10 29.36 8.11
N TYR A 209 3.43 29.81 9.17
CA TYR A 209 3.98 30.66 10.22
C TYR A 209 4.26 29.80 11.45
#